data_AF-A0A4R8GVM1-F1
#
_entry.id   AF-A0A4R8GVM1-F1
#
_cell.length_a   1.000
_cell.length_b   1.000
_cell.length_c   1.000
_cell.angle_alpha   90.00
_cell.angle_beta   90.00
_cell.angle_gamma   90.00
#
_symmetry.space_group_name_H-M   'P 1'
#
loop_
_entity.id
_entity.type
_entity.pdbx_description
1 polymer ?
#
loop_
_entity_poly.entity_id
_entity_poly.type
_entity_poly.pdbx_seq_one_letter_code
_entity_poly.pdbx_strand_id
1 'polypeptide(L)'
;MPNQVTVVLVFYRDKWCPYCNLQLRTYQQALSKINDLGAGLISISPQTPDYSLTQKEKEELSYELLSDTKGEVAEKYNVLFDVPR
;
A
#
# COMPACT_ATOMS: atom_id res chain seq x y z
N MET A 1 -15.35 -5.07 23.69
CA MET A 1 -15.22 -4.28 22.44
C MET A 1 -14.21 -5.01 21.58
N PRO A 2 -14.47 -5.29 20.29
CA PRO A 2 -13.45 -5.92 19.48
C PRO A 2 -12.23 -4.99 19.42
N ASN A 3 -11.03 -5.56 19.48
CA ASN A 3 -9.77 -4.83 19.42
C ASN A 3 -9.75 -3.98 18.15
N GLN A 4 -9.97 -2.66 18.26
CA GLN A 4 -9.96 -1.76 17.12
C GLN A 4 -8.50 -1.48 16.75
N VAL A 5 -8.00 -2.18 15.73
CA VAL A 5 -6.64 -2.00 15.21
C VAL A 5 -6.64 -0.75 14.33
N THR A 6 -5.79 0.23 14.68
CA THR A 6 -5.58 1.41 13.85
C THR A 6 -4.72 1.04 12.66
N VAL A 7 -5.10 1.48 11.45
CA VAL A 7 -4.38 1.16 10.21
C VAL A 7 -4.10 2.44 9.45
N VAL A 8 -2.83 2.61 9.05
CA VAL A 8 -2.44 3.54 7.99
C VAL A 8 -2.63 2.81 6.67
N LEU A 9 -3.60 3.25 5.87
CA LEU A 9 -3.90 2.70 4.55
C LEU A 9 -3.36 3.63 3.47
N VAL A 10 -2.53 3.09 2.58
CA VAL A 10 -1.88 3.83 1.50
C VAL A 10 -2.35 3.31 0.15
N PHE A 11 -2.97 4.18 -0.66
CA PHE A 11 -3.24 3.88 -2.06
C PHE A 11 -2.07 4.34 -2.92
N TYR A 12 -1.60 3.47 -3.82
CA TYR A 12 -0.55 3.80 -4.78
C TYR A 12 -0.85 3.19 -6.16
N ARG A 13 -0.15 3.66 -7.19
CA ARG A 13 -0.43 3.27 -8.59
C ARG A 13 0.09 1.87 -8.89
N ASP A 14 1.40 1.74 -9.00
CA ASP A 14 2.04 0.50 -9.44
C ASP A 14 3.57 0.55 -9.31
N LYS A 15 4.23 -0.56 -9.65
CA LYS A 15 5.68 -0.76 -9.61
C LYS A 15 6.48 0.05 -10.63
N TRP A 16 5.87 0.49 -11.73
CA TRP A 16 6.60 1.24 -12.76
C TRP A 16 6.76 2.71 -12.36
N CYS A 17 5.92 3.20 -11.46
CA CYS A 17 6.03 4.55 -10.93
C CYS A 17 7.25 4.69 -9.99
N PRO A 18 8.28 5.50 -10.34
CA PRO A 18 9.47 5.65 -9.50
C PRO A 18 9.15 6.34 -8.17
N TYR A 19 8.17 7.25 -8.17
CA TYR A 19 7.70 7.90 -6.95
C TYR A 19 7.02 6.91 -6.01
N CYS A 20 6.19 5.99 -6.52
CA CYS A 20 5.58 4.95 -5.70
C CYS A 20 6.64 4.06 -5.04
N ASN A 21 7.68 3.65 -5.78
CA ASN A 21 8.76 2.85 -5.20
C ASN A 21 9.51 3.59 -4.08
N LEU A 22 9.82 4.88 -4.28
CA LEU A 22 10.40 5.72 -3.23
C LEU A 22 9.49 5.82 -2.01
N GLN A 23 8.20 6.09 -2.23
CA GLN A 23 7.19 6.19 -1.19
C GLN A 23 7.09 4.90 -0.36
N LEU A 24 7.05 3.73 -1.00
CA LEU A 24 6.99 2.43 -0.31
C LEU A 24 8.20 2.18 0.59
N ARG A 25 9.42 2.52 0.13
CA ARG A 25 10.65 2.43 0.94
C ARG A 25 10.64 3.41 2.11
N THR A 26 10.14 4.63 1.90
CA THR A 26 10.01 5.60 2.99
C THR A 26 9.06 5.11 4.07
N TYR A 27 7.96 4.44 3.70
CA TYR A 27 7.08 3.83 4.70
C TYR A 27 7.73 2.64 5.41
N GLN A 28 8.53 1.82 4.72
CA GLN A 28 9.31 0.77 5.37
C GLN A 28 10.25 1.34 6.45
N GLN A 29 10.92 2.46 6.16
CA GLN A 29 11.78 3.15 7.12
C GLN A 29 10.98 3.71 8.32
N ALA A 30 9.72 4.10 8.12
CA ALA A 30 8.84 4.59 9.17
C ALA A 30 8.08 3.49 9.92
N LEU A 31 8.14 2.23 9.47
CA LEU A 31 7.27 1.15 9.94
C LEU A 31 7.38 0.92 11.45
N SER A 32 8.60 0.94 12.02
CA SER A 32 8.79 0.79 13.47
C SER A 32 8.03 1.87 14.24
N LYS A 33 8.14 3.13 13.81
CA LYS A 33 7.46 4.25 14.45
C LYS A 33 5.93 4.14 14.35
N ILE A 34 5.42 3.63 13.23
CA ILE A 34 3.97 3.39 13.05
C ILE A 34 3.51 2.30 14.04
N ASN A 35 4.27 1.21 14.15
CA ASN A 35 3.98 0.12 15.07
C ASN A 35 4.07 0.55 16.54
N ASP A 36 5.05 1.39 16.90
CA ASP A 36 5.21 1.93 18.26
C ASP A 36 4.02 2.80 18.70
N LEU A 37 3.29 3.37 17.74
CA LEU A 37 2.04 4.10 17.97
C LEU A 37 0.80 3.19 18.04
N GLY A 38 0.98 1.87 17.97
CA GLY A 38 -0.10 0.89 17.99
C GLY A 38 -0.89 0.78 16.68
N ALA A 39 -0.32 1.24 15.57
CA ALA A 39 -0.93 1.18 14.24
C ALA A 39 -0.23 0.15 13.35
N GLY A 40 -0.97 -0.46 12.44
CA GLY A 40 -0.43 -1.23 11.31
C GLY A 40 -0.32 -0.39 10.04
N LEU A 41 0.43 -0.88 9.06
CA LEU A 41 0.57 -0.27 7.74
C LEU A 41 0.16 -1.24 6.64
N ILE A 42 -0.68 -0.79 5.72
CA ILE A 42 -1.09 -1.53 4.51
C ILE A 42 -0.99 -0.61 3.30
N SER A 43 -0.37 -1.08 2.23
CA SER A 43 -0.41 -0.43 0.92
C SER A 43 -1.28 -1.22 -0.04
N ILE A 44 -2.06 -0.54 -0.87
CA ILE A 44 -2.97 -1.15 -1.85
C ILE A 44 -2.82 -0.51 -3.23
N SER A 45 -2.81 -1.32 -4.29
CA SER A 45 -2.71 -0.86 -5.68
C SER A 45 -3.53 -1.71 -6.65
N PRO A 46 -3.86 -1.21 -7.86
CA PRO A 46 -4.49 -2.00 -8.92
C PRO A 46 -3.60 -3.10 -9.52
N GLN A 47 -2.38 -3.29 -9.01
CA GLN A 47 -1.47 -4.33 -9.50
C GLN A 47 -1.97 -5.73 -9.17
N THR A 48 -1.59 -6.71 -10.00
CA THR A 48 -1.84 -8.12 -9.71
C THR A 48 -1.03 -8.58 -8.49
N PRO A 49 -1.47 -9.63 -7.77
CA PRO A 49 -0.75 -10.16 -6.61
C PRO A 49 0.71 -10.54 -6.91
N ASP A 50 0.97 -11.14 -8.08
CA ASP A 50 2.32 -11.53 -8.50
C ASP A 50 3.27 -10.33 -8.59
N TYR A 51 2.77 -9.20 -9.11
CA TYR A 51 3.55 -7.97 -9.17
C TYR A 51 3.72 -7.31 -7.82
N SER A 52 2.69 -7.34 -6.97
CA SER A 52 2.78 -6.88 -5.57
C SER A 52 3.83 -7.68 -4.79
N LEU A 53 3.85 -9.01 -4.95
CA LEU A 53 4.83 -9.89 -4.31
C LEU A 53 6.25 -9.61 -4.80
N THR A 54 6.45 -9.56 -6.12
CA THR A 54 7.76 -9.23 -6.72
C THR A 54 8.27 -7.87 -6.22
N GLN A 55 7.37 -6.88 -6.08
CA GLN A 55 7.73 -5.56 -5.58
C GLN A 55 8.07 -5.60 -4.08
N LYS A 56 7.30 -6.33 -3.27
CA LYS A 56 7.57 -6.54 -1.83
C LYS A 56 8.95 -7.16 -1.61
N GLU A 57 9.29 -8.18 -2.38
CA GLU A 57 10.60 -8.84 -2.32
C GLU A 57 11.73 -7.92 -2.77
N LYS A 58 11.58 -7.28 -3.94
CA LYS A 58 12.60 -6.40 -4.51
C LYS A 58 12.93 -5.21 -3.61
N GLU A 59 11.92 -4.62 -2.98
CA GLU A 59 12.07 -3.43 -2.14
C GLU A 59 12.21 -3.78 -0.64
N GLU A 60 12.33 -5.08 -0.31
CA GLU A 60 12.51 -5.62 1.05
C GLU A 60 11.46 -5.12 2.06
N LEU A 61 10.20 -5.05 1.61
CA LEU A 61 9.10 -4.52 2.44
C LEU A 61 8.57 -5.60 3.38
N SER A 62 8.45 -5.27 4.66
CA SER A 62 7.97 -6.19 5.70
C SER A 62 6.50 -5.99 6.06
N TYR A 63 5.82 -4.99 5.51
CA TYR A 63 4.39 -4.74 5.70
C TYR A 63 3.55 -5.29 4.52
N GLU A 64 2.22 -5.24 4.66
CA GLU A 64 1.32 -5.83 3.67
C GLU A 64 1.14 -4.96 2.43
N LEU A 65 1.27 -5.59 1.26
CA LEU A 65 0.96 -5.02 -0.04
C LEU A 65 -0.22 -5.80 -0.63
N LEU A 66 -1.37 -5.15 -0.74
CA LEU A 66 -2.62 -5.72 -1.24
C LEU A 66 -2.89 -5.29 -2.69
N SER A 67 -3.64 -6.13 -3.38
CA SER A 67 -4.04 -5.94 -4.78
C SER A 67 -5.53 -5.65 -4.88
N ASP A 68 -5.87 -4.49 -5.43
CA ASP A 68 -7.23 -4.04 -5.77
C ASP A 68 -7.39 -4.01 -7.29
N THR A 69 -7.27 -5.18 -7.94
CA THR A 69 -7.17 -5.31 -9.40
C THR A 69 -8.36 -4.72 -10.17
N LYS A 70 -9.50 -4.52 -9.50
CA LYS A 70 -10.71 -3.93 -10.08
C LYS A 70 -10.98 -2.50 -9.60
N GLY A 71 -10.18 -1.96 -8.68
CA GLY A 71 -10.39 -0.64 -8.10
C GLY A 71 -11.60 -0.55 -7.15
N GLU A 72 -12.21 -1.68 -6.77
CA GLU A 72 -13.44 -1.70 -5.96
C GLU A 72 -13.22 -1.16 -4.54
N VAL A 73 -12.01 -1.32 -3.99
CA VAL A 73 -11.64 -0.74 -2.69
C VAL A 73 -11.35 0.74 -2.86
N ALA A 74 -10.54 1.13 -3.84
CA ALA A 74 -10.24 2.53 -4.13
C ALA A 74 -11.50 3.35 -4.41
N GLU A 75 -12.49 2.78 -5.10
CA GLU A 75 -13.80 3.39 -5.34
C GLU A 75 -14.56 3.66 -4.03
N LYS A 76 -14.61 2.68 -3.11
CA LYS A 76 -15.26 2.85 -1.80
C LYS A 76 -14.65 3.94 -0.94
N TYR A 77 -13.36 4.23 -1.13
CA TYR A 77 -12.65 5.32 -0.47
C TYR A 77 -12.68 6.63 -1.26
N ASN A 78 -13.36 6.69 -2.42
CA ASN A 78 -13.42 7.85 -3.33
C ASN A 78 -12.04 8.35 -3.77
N VAL A 79 -11.07 7.44 -3.94
CA VAL A 79 -9.72 7.75 -4.41
C VAL A 79 -9.40 7.11 -5.76
N LEU A 80 -10.37 6.43 -6.37
CA LEU A 80 -10.26 5.94 -7.75
C LEU A 80 -10.41 7.12 -8.72
N PHE A 81 -9.47 7.26 -9.65
CA PHE A 81 -9.53 8.27 -10.69
C PHE A 81 -8.91 7.75 -11.99
N ASP A 82 -9.51 8.17 -13.12
CA ASP A 82 -8.92 7.94 -14.42
C ASP A 82 -7.82 8.97 -14.69
N VAL A 83 -6.63 8.47 -15.04
CA VAL A 83 -5.55 9.33 -15.53
C VAL A 83 -5.84 9.61 -17.01
N PRO A 84 -6.04 10.86 -17.43
CA PRO A 84 -6.17 11.20 -18.83
C PRO A 84 -4.93 10.72 -19.61
N ARG A 85 -5.15 10.12 -20.77
CA ARG A 85 -4.06 9.69 -21.67
C ARG A 85 -3.40 10.88 -22.36
#